data_AF-A0A1H6QHL8-F1
#
_entry.id   AF-A0A1H6QHL8-F1
#
_cell.length_a   1.000
_cell.length_b   1.000
_cell.length_c   1.000
_cell.angle_alpha   90.00
_cell.angle_beta   90.00
_cell.angle_gamma   90.00
#
_symmetry.space_group_name_H-M   'P 1'
#
loop_
_entity.id
_entity.type
_entity.pdbx_description
1 polymer ?
#
loop_
_entity_poly.entity_id
_entity_poly.type
_entity_poly.pdbx_seq_one_letter_code
_entity_poly.pdbx_strand_id
1 'polypeptide(L)'
;MLSFYFILLGTYLYYAKSKYFPAELFRPSFTASKWFGSIFFVIGSAIFIYSDGWAGGFLMTMAGASLAMAMIQFFAVMGKRYFYGLIAMVQFLALIELIYYAC
;
A
#
# COMPACT_ATOMS: atom_id res chain seq x y z
N MET A 1 4.76 10.11 0.37
CA MET A 1 3.63 9.56 -0.42
C MET A 1 4.01 8.51 -1.47
N LEU A 2 4.95 8.78 -2.37
CA LEU A 2 5.30 7.83 -3.46
C LEU A 2 5.83 6.49 -2.93
N SER A 3 6.57 6.52 -1.82
CA SER A 3 6.98 5.36 -1.03
C SER A 3 5.80 4.50 -0.56
N PHE A 4 4.77 5.14 0.00
CA PHE A 4 3.56 4.46 0.47
C PHE A 4 2.80 3.80 -0.69
N TYR A 5 2.68 4.46 -1.85
CA TYR A 5 2.06 3.85 -3.03
C TYR A 5 2.81 2.63 -3.53
N PHE A 6 4.15 2.66 -3.52
CA PHE A 6 4.96 1.48 -3.86
C PHE A 6 4.79 0.35 -2.85
N ILE A 7 4.72 0.65 -1.55
CA ILE A 7 4.42 -0.35 -0.53
C ILE A 7 3.02 -0.93 -0.73
N LEU A 8 2.01 -0.11 -1.01
CA LEU A 8 0.64 -0.55 -1.20
C LEU A 8 0.49 -1.43 -2.45
N LEU A 9 1.10 -1.02 -3.58
CA LEU A 9 1.16 -1.81 -4.80
C LEU A 9 1.93 -3.12 -4.60
N GLY A 10 3.06 -3.06 -3.88
CA GLY A 10 3.86 -4.22 -3.52
C GLY A 10 3.08 -5.23 -2.69
N THR A 11 2.39 -4.73 -1.67
CA THR A 11 1.50 -5.50 -0.79
C THR A 11 0.35 -6.12 -1.58
N TYR A 12 -0.28 -5.35 -2.46
CA TYR A 12 -1.35 -5.83 -3.33
C TYR A 12 -0.89 -6.99 -4.22
N LEU A 13 0.21 -6.81 -4.96
CA LEU A 13 0.74 -7.82 -5.87
C LEU A 13 1.24 -9.07 -5.16
N TYR A 14 1.83 -8.90 -3.98
CA TYR A 14 2.27 -10.01 -3.14
C TYR A 14 1.08 -10.79 -2.56
N TYR A 15 0.06 -10.09 -2.08
CA TYR A 15 -1.12 -10.67 -1.43
C TYR A 15 -2.18 -11.18 -2.41
N ALA A 16 -2.16 -10.75 -3.68
CA ALA A 16 -3.08 -11.19 -4.74
C ALA A 16 -3.14 -12.72 -4.95
N LYS A 17 -2.05 -13.44 -4.61
CA LYS A 17 -2.01 -14.91 -4.68
C LYS A 17 -2.42 -15.61 -3.37
N SER A 18 -2.74 -14.86 -2.33
CA SER A 18 -3.17 -15.42 -1.05
C SER A 18 -4.55 -16.05 -1.17
N LYS A 19 -4.79 -17.13 -0.41
CA LYS A 19 -6.12 -17.76 -0.29
C LYS A 19 -7.18 -16.78 0.23
N TYR A 20 -6.75 -15.81 1.03
CA TYR A 20 -7.60 -14.79 1.65
C TYR A 20 -7.75 -13.52 0.79
N PHE A 21 -7.27 -13.55 -0.47
CA PHE A 21 -7.44 -12.40 -1.34
C PHE A 21 -8.91 -12.26 -1.75
N PRO A 22 -9.51 -11.06 -1.64
CA PRO A 22 -10.94 -10.87 -1.93
C PRO A 22 -11.27 -11.30 -3.35
N ALA A 23 -12.33 -12.09 -3.53
CA ALA A 23 -12.72 -12.61 -4.84
C ALA A 23 -13.20 -11.51 -5.80
N GLU A 24 -13.64 -10.38 -5.25
CA GLU A 24 -14.16 -9.23 -6.01
C GLU A 24 -13.06 -8.32 -6.58
N LEU A 25 -11.81 -8.48 -6.10
CA LEU A 25 -10.65 -7.73 -6.60
C LEU A 25 -9.97 -8.47 -7.75
N PHE A 26 -9.45 -7.70 -8.71
CA PHE A 26 -8.75 -8.26 -9.86
C PHE A 26 -7.48 -9.00 -9.42
N ARG A 27 -7.44 -10.31 -9.67
CA ARG A 27 -6.25 -11.13 -9.43
C ARG A 27 -5.36 -11.11 -10.67
N PRO A 28 -4.19 -10.43 -10.64
CA PRO A 28 -3.24 -10.52 -11.74
C PRO A 28 -2.78 -11.96 -11.95
N SER A 29 -2.97 -12.52 -13.15
CA SER A 29 -2.63 -13.92 -13.47
C SER A 29 -1.14 -14.17 -13.66
N PHE A 30 -0.32 -13.11 -13.73
CA PHE A 30 1.11 -13.25 -14.01
C PHE A 30 1.87 -13.93 -12.87
N THR A 31 2.63 -14.98 -13.21
CA THR A 31 3.45 -15.77 -12.29
C THR A 31 4.42 -14.90 -11.49
N ALA A 32 4.94 -13.84 -12.11
CA ALA A 32 5.91 -12.89 -11.57
C ALA A 32 5.32 -11.83 -10.62
N SER A 33 4.01 -11.78 -10.39
CA SER A 33 3.37 -10.80 -9.49
C SER A 33 4.00 -10.73 -8.09
N LYS A 34 4.39 -11.87 -7.51
CA LYS A 34 5.09 -11.90 -6.22
C LYS A 34 6.48 -11.24 -6.28
N TRP A 35 7.23 -11.47 -7.35
CA TRP A 35 8.56 -10.88 -7.56
C TRP A 35 8.46 -9.37 -7.74
N PHE A 36 7.55 -8.90 -8.59
CA PHE A 36 7.27 -7.47 -8.73
C PHE A 36 6.79 -6.86 -7.43
N GLY A 37 5.94 -7.57 -6.66
CA GLY A 37 5.50 -7.15 -5.34
C GLY A 37 6.66 -6.88 -4.38
N SER A 38 7.61 -7.81 -4.30
CA SER A 38 8.83 -7.64 -3.48
C SER A 38 9.70 -6.47 -3.96
N ILE A 39 9.84 -6.26 -5.27
CA ILE A 39 10.62 -5.14 -5.83
C ILE A 39 9.98 -3.81 -5.42
N PHE A 40 8.66 -3.67 -5.56
CA PHE A 40 7.96 -2.45 -5.16
C PHE A 40 8.05 -2.20 -3.66
N PHE A 41 8.02 -3.25 -2.84
CA PHE A 41 8.30 -3.14 -1.41
C PHE A 41 9.70 -2.57 -1.15
N VAL A 42 10.74 -3.13 -1.76
CA VAL A 42 12.12 -2.68 -1.58
C VAL A 42 12.28 -1.22 -2.00
N ILE A 43 11.69 -0.83 -3.14
CA ILE A 43 11.72 0.56 -3.62
C ILE A 43 11.02 1.50 -2.62
N GLY A 44 9.82 1.13 -2.17
CA GLY A 44 9.06 1.94 -1.20
C GLY A 44 9.81 2.12 0.12
N SER A 45 10.42 1.04 0.63
CA SER A 45 11.25 1.06 1.84
C SER A 45 12.51 1.92 1.66
N ALA A 46 13.18 1.79 0.52
CA ALA A 46 14.38 2.57 0.23
C ALA A 46 14.09 4.08 0.21
N ILE A 47 12.94 4.48 -0.36
CA ILE A 47 12.52 5.88 -0.38
C ILE A 47 12.21 6.39 1.04
N PHE A 48 11.57 5.57 1.89
CA PHE A 48 11.33 5.96 3.29
C PHE A 48 12.64 6.07 4.09
N ILE A 49 13.56 5.13 3.92
CA ILE A 49 14.88 5.16 4.59
C ILE A 49 15.70 6.38 4.13
N TYR A 50 15.62 6.72 2.85
CA TYR A 50 16.32 7.87 2.30
C TYR A 50 15.78 9.22 2.84
N SER A 51 14.47 9.31 3.09
CA SER A 51 13.82 10.55 3.54
C SER A 51 13.91 10.76 5.05
N ASP A 52 13.58 9.75 5.86
CA ASP A 52 13.45 9.87 7.32
C ASP A 52 14.58 9.19 8.10
N GLY A 53 15.63 8.75 7.40
CA GLY A 53 16.74 7.98 7.98
C GLY A 53 16.38 6.52 8.25
N TRP A 54 17.37 5.74 8.68
CA TRP A 54 17.25 4.27 8.75
C TRP A 54 16.13 3.80 9.70
N ALA A 55 16.06 4.34 10.92
CA ALA A 55 15.09 3.92 11.92
C ALA A 55 13.69 4.49 11.63
N GLY A 56 13.58 5.77 11.29
CA GLY A 56 12.31 6.41 10.95
C GLY A 56 11.69 5.82 9.69
N GLY A 57 12.50 5.68 8.64
CA GLY A 57 12.07 5.09 7.39
C GLY A 57 11.67 3.62 7.51
N PHE A 58 12.36 2.83 8.36
CA PHE A 58 11.96 1.45 8.63
C PHE A 58 10.62 1.38 9.39
N LEU A 59 10.41 2.23 10.40
CA LEU A 59 9.14 2.31 11.11
C LEU A 59 7.99 2.73 10.18
N MET A 60 8.21 3.73 9.31
CA MET A 60 7.23 4.16 8.32
C MET A 60 6.92 3.09 7.29
N THR A 61 7.93 2.32 6.88
CA THR A 61 7.76 1.16 6.00
C THR A 61 6.87 0.10 6.65
N MET A 62 7.14 -0.26 7.90
CA MET A 62 6.32 -1.23 8.65
C MET A 62 4.89 -0.73 8.83
N ALA A 63 4.72 0.53 9.24
CA ALA A 63 3.41 1.15 9.40
C ALA A 63 2.63 1.16 8.08
N GLY A 64 3.28 1.55 6.97
CA GLY A 64 2.68 1.54 5.64
C GLY A 64 2.28 0.14 5.16
N ALA A 65 3.10 -0.87 5.44
CA ALA A 65 2.82 -2.26 5.10
C ALA A 65 1.64 -2.82 5.93
N SER A 66 1.62 -2.55 7.23
CA SER A 66 0.51 -2.93 8.12
C SER A 66 -0.80 -2.28 7.68
N LEU A 67 -0.75 -0.98 7.33
CA LEU A 67 -1.91 -0.26 6.81
C LEU A 67 -2.39 -0.86 5.49
N ALA A 68 -1.49 -1.11 4.53
CA ALA A 68 -1.84 -1.72 3.24
C ALA A 68 -2.49 -3.10 3.40
N MET A 69 -1.96 -3.94 4.31
CA MET A 69 -2.55 -5.24 4.63
C MET A 69 -3.94 -5.10 5.26
N ALA A 70 -4.10 -4.16 6.20
CA ALA A 70 -5.39 -3.86 6.81
C ALA A 70 -6.40 -3.36 5.77
N MET A 71 -6.00 -2.50 4.83
CA MET A 71 -6.87 -2.02 3.75
C MET A 71 -7.39 -3.17 2.87
N ILE A 72 -6.54 -4.15 2.55
CA ILE A 72 -6.93 -5.34 1.77
C ILE A 72 -7.91 -6.22 2.54
N GLN A 73 -7.72 -6.40 3.85
CA GLN A 73 -8.65 -7.16 4.70
C GLN A 73 -9.97 -6.41 4.91
N PHE A 74 -9.93 -5.10 5.09
CA PHE A 74 -11.13 -4.27 5.19
C PHE A 74 -11.93 -4.26 3.89
N PHE A 75 -11.28 -4.32 2.73
CA PHE A 75 -11.96 -4.60 1.46
C PHE A 75 -12.76 -5.90 1.55
N ALA A 76 -12.12 -6.98 2.03
CA ALA A 76 -12.73 -8.30 2.11
C ALA A 76 -14.00 -8.34 2.98
N VAL A 77 -14.00 -7.57 4.07
CA VAL A 77 -15.06 -7.61 5.09
C VAL A 77 -16.17 -6.59 4.85
N MET A 78 -15.85 -5.35 4.46
CA MET A 78 -16.85 -4.27 4.37
C MET A 78 -17.48 -4.11 2.98
N GLY A 79 -16.98 -4.81 1.96
CA GLY A 79 -17.49 -4.73 0.60
C GLY A 79 -17.13 -3.44 -0.15
N LYS A 80 -17.46 -3.40 -1.46
CA LYS A 80 -16.98 -2.38 -2.42
C LYS A 80 -17.19 -0.92 -1.98
N ARG A 81 -18.33 -0.58 -1.35
CA ARG A 81 -18.67 0.81 -1.00
C ARG A 81 -17.71 1.41 0.04
N TYR A 82 -17.41 0.64 1.09
CA TYR A 82 -16.49 1.09 2.14
C TYR A 82 -15.05 1.12 1.66
N PHE A 83 -14.67 0.25 0.72
CA PHE A 83 -13.35 0.32 0.11
C PHE A 83 -13.13 1.58 -0.71
N TYR A 84 -14.10 1.98 -1.55
CA TYR A 84 -14.01 3.25 -2.26
C TYR A 84 -13.96 4.44 -1.30
N GLY A 85 -14.70 4.38 -0.18
CA GLY A 85 -14.61 5.36 0.90
C GLY A 85 -13.22 5.41 1.56
N LEU A 86 -12.61 4.26 1.81
CA LEU A 86 -11.27 4.16 2.40
C LEU A 86 -10.19 4.66 1.44
N ILE A 87 -10.29 4.35 0.14
CA ILE A 87 -9.42 4.91 -0.89
C ILE A 87 -9.60 6.42 -0.95
N ALA A 88 -10.84 6.91 -1.01
CA ALA A 88 -11.11 8.34 -1.04
C ALA A 88 -10.52 9.05 0.19
N MET A 89 -10.62 8.44 1.37
CA MET A 89 -10.05 8.98 2.60
C MET A 89 -8.52 9.02 2.57
N VAL A 90 -7.85 7.96 2.08
CA VAL A 90 -6.39 7.93 1.91
C VAL A 90 -5.93 8.95 0.85
N GLN A 91 -6.66 9.07 -0.26
CA GLN A 91 -6.38 10.08 -1.30
C GLN A 91 -6.60 11.51 -0.76
N PHE A 92 -7.62 11.72 0.06
CA PHE A 92 -7.90 13.03 0.66
C PHE A 92 -6.83 13.42 1.68
N LEU A 93 -6.38 12.47 2.51
CA LEU A 93 -5.22 12.65 3.39
C LEU A 93 -3.95 12.97 2.59
N ALA A 94 -3.72 12.29 1.47
CA ALA A 94 -2.61 12.58 0.58
C ALA A 94 -2.69 13.99 -0.03
N LEU A 95 -3.89 14.44 -0.37
CA LEU A 95 -4.13 15.77 -0.93
C LEU A 95 -3.92 16.87 0.13
N ILE A 96 -4.33 16.64 1.37
CA ILE A 96 -4.05 17.53 2.50
C ILE A 96 -2.53 17.63 2.75
N GLU A 97 -1.82 16.50 2.77
CA GLU A 97 -0.37 16.49 2.99
C GLU A 97 0.38 17.22 1.86
N LEU A 98 -0.06 17.04 0.59
CA LEU A 98 0.50 17.76 -0.55
C LEU A 98 0.33 19.28 -0.41
N ILE A 99 -0.86 19.74 0.00
CA ILE A 99 -1.13 21.17 0.24
C ILE A 99 -0.27 21.69 1.40
N TYR A 100 -0.13 20.92 2.46
CA TYR A 100 0.65 21.31 3.65
C TYR A 100 2.14 21.46 3.35
N TYR A 101 2.73 20.58 2.52
CA TYR A 101 4.13 20.68 2.10
C TYR A 101 4.37 21.69 0.96
N ALA A 102 3.32 22.14 0.26
CA ALA A 102 3.42 23.11 -0.83
C ALA A 102 3.25 24.57 -0.37
N CYS A 103 2.80 24.81 0.88
CA CYS A 103 2.83 26.11 1.56
C CYS A 103 4.09 26.26 2.41
#